data_AF-A0A1I2ZCB2-F1
#
_entry.id   AF-A0A1I2ZCB2-F1
#
_cell.length_a   1.000
_cell.length_b   1.000
_cell.length_c   1.000
_cell.angle_alpha   90.00
_cell.angle_beta   90.00
_cell.angle_gamma   90.00
#
_symmetry.space_group_name_H-M   'P 1'
#
loop_
_entity.id
_entity.type
_entity.pdbx_description
1 polymer ?
#
loop_
_entity_poly.entity_id
_entity_poly.type
_entity_poly.pdbx_seq_one_letter_code
_entity_poly.pdbx_strand_id
1 'polypeptide(L)'
;METTRLILIIEQMEKLSQEFFFLLKILVAGTHPTPSQTLAEDNEEMTRLQVIKYLGICERTYIRRVKDGTLKPRKLPGGDRFYKRDLDGAYKESIRRGRV
;
A
#
# COMPACT_ATOMS: atom_id res chain seq x y z
N MET A 1 -41.39 26.95 -16.42
CA MET A 1 -40.62 26.11 -17.35
C MET A 1 -39.11 26.35 -17.30
N GLU A 2 -38.63 27.50 -16.80
CA GLU A 2 -37.19 27.80 -16.69
C GLU A 2 -36.50 27.05 -15.55
N THR A 3 -37.18 26.87 -14.42
CA THR A 3 -36.62 26.18 -13.23
C THR A 3 -36.24 24.73 -13.52
N THR A 4 -37.06 24.00 -14.29
CA THR A 4 -36.78 22.61 -14.68
C THR A 4 -35.54 22.51 -15.58
N ARG A 5 -35.32 23.50 -16.45
CA ARG A 5 -34.12 23.56 -17.30
C ARG A 5 -32.86 23.86 -16.48
N LEU A 6 -32.97 24.73 -15.48
CA LEU A 6 -31.87 25.01 -14.56
C LEU A 6 -31.50 23.79 -13.71
N ILE A 7 -32.48 23.07 -13.20
CA ILE A 7 -32.25 21.82 -12.43
C ILE A 7 -31.54 20.78 -13.30
N LEU A 8 -31.99 20.58 -14.54
CA LEU A 8 -31.36 19.64 -15.47
C LEU A 8 -29.88 19.98 -15.76
N ILE A 9 -29.57 21.27 -15.91
CA ILE A 9 -28.19 21.73 -16.11
C ILE A 9 -27.34 21.49 -14.86
N ILE A 10 -27.88 21.75 -13.67
CA ILE A 10 -27.18 21.50 -12.40
C ILE A 10 -26.89 20.01 -12.23
N GLU A 11 -27.87 19.14 -12.48
CA GLU A 11 -27.69 17.68 -12.41
C GLU A 11 -26.62 17.20 -13.41
N GLN A 12 -26.61 17.77 -14.63
CA GLN A 12 -25.61 17.44 -15.64
C GLN A 12 -24.20 17.92 -15.26
N MET A 13 -24.09 19.09 -14.61
CA MET A 13 -22.82 19.60 -14.10
C MET A 13 -22.28 18.80 -12.93
N GLU A 14 -23.16 18.36 -12.02
CA GLU A 14 -22.78 17.49 -10.91
C GLU A 14 -22.26 16.14 -11.43
N LYS A 15 -22.95 15.55 -12.40
CA LYS A 15 -22.51 14.30 -13.03
C LYS A 15 -21.14 14.44 -13.71
N LEU A 16 -20.92 15.52 -14.45
CA LEU A 16 -19.62 15.80 -15.09
C LEU A 16 -18.51 15.98 -14.04
N SER A 17 -18.82 16.64 -12.92
CA SER A 17 -17.87 16.79 -11.80
C SER A 17 -17.51 15.45 -11.16
N GLN A 18 -18.47 14.53 -11.01
CA GLN A 18 -18.22 13.20 -10.48
C GLN A 18 -17.33 12.37 -11.41
N GLU A 19 -17.59 12.43 -12.73
CA GLU A 19 -16.77 11.76 -13.74
C GLU A 19 -15.34 12.33 -13.77
N PHE A 20 -15.19 13.65 -13.69
CA PHE A 20 -13.87 14.28 -13.61
C PHE A 20 -13.12 13.89 -12.33
N PHE A 21 -13.81 13.86 -11.18
CA PHE A 21 -13.20 13.43 -9.92
C PHE A 21 -12.77 11.96 -9.98
N PHE A 22 -13.55 11.11 -10.64
CA PHE A 22 -13.19 9.71 -10.87
C PHE A 22 -11.92 9.58 -11.74
N LEU A 23 -11.83 10.34 -12.83
CA LEU A 23 -10.63 10.38 -13.68
C LEU A 23 -9.41 10.96 -12.96
N LEU A 24 -9.60 12.01 -12.16
CA LEU A 24 -8.54 12.58 -11.32
C LEU A 24 -8.06 11.56 -10.29
N LYS A 25 -8.97 10.79 -9.70
CA LYS A 25 -8.63 9.70 -8.78
C LYS A 25 -7.79 8.64 -9.47
N ILE A 26 -8.11 8.25 -10.71
CA ILE A 26 -7.30 7.30 -11.50
C ILE A 26 -5.91 7.88 -11.78
N LEU A 27 -5.83 9.15 -12.18
CA LEU A 27 -4.58 9.83 -12.51
C LEU A 27 -3.67 10.02 -11.29
N VAL A 28 -4.24 10.36 -10.13
CA VAL A 28 -3.50 10.60 -8.88
C VAL A 28 -3.22 9.30 -8.12
N ALA A 29 -4.08 8.28 -8.19
CA ALA A 29 -3.89 7.01 -7.50
C ALA A 29 -2.91 6.05 -8.22
N GLY A 30 -2.53 6.32 -9.47
CA GLY A 30 -1.49 5.57 -10.18
C GLY A 30 -1.69 4.05 -10.27
N THR A 31 -2.86 3.50 -9.90
CA THR A 31 -3.19 2.07 -10.00
C THR A 31 -4.70 1.89 -9.94
N HIS A 32 -5.26 1.27 -10.96
CA HIS A 32 -6.58 0.65 -10.92
C HIS A 32 -6.61 -0.50 -9.88
N PRO A 33 -7.78 -0.91 -9.38
CA PRO A 33 -7.97 -2.29 -8.96
C PRO A 33 -8.01 -3.17 -10.22
N THR A 34 -6.85 -3.47 -10.80
CA THR A 34 -6.70 -4.45 -11.89
C THR A 34 -5.79 -5.56 -11.38
N PRO A 35 -6.08 -6.85 -11.66
CA PRO A 35 -5.25 -7.99 -11.26
C PRO A 35 -3.96 -8.07 -12.10
N SER A 36 -3.14 -7.02 -12.01
CA SER A 36 -1.75 -6.95 -12.52
C SER A 36 -0.82 -6.50 -11.39
N GLN A 37 -1.11 -6.94 -10.17
CA GLN A 37 -0.41 -6.61 -8.91
C GLN A 37 0.99 -7.21 -8.79
N THR A 38 1.44 -8.06 -9.71
CA THR A 38 2.63 -8.89 -9.49
C THR A 38 3.98 -8.17 -9.62
N LEU A 39 4.07 -6.96 -10.19
CA LEU A 39 5.36 -6.25 -10.35
C LEU A 39 5.50 -4.96 -9.52
N ALA A 40 4.39 -4.31 -9.19
CA ALA A 40 4.40 -3.09 -8.38
C ALA A 40 4.49 -3.39 -6.88
N GLU A 41 3.87 -4.48 -6.41
CA GLU A 41 3.91 -4.87 -4.99
C GLU A 41 5.31 -5.33 -4.53
N ASP A 42 6.12 -5.89 -5.42
CA ASP A 42 7.47 -6.36 -5.09
C ASP A 42 8.46 -5.23 -4.79
N ASN A 43 8.17 -4.02 -5.29
CA ASN A 43 8.95 -2.82 -5.04
C ASN A 43 8.35 -1.94 -3.92
N GLU A 44 7.30 -2.41 -3.25
CA GLU A 44 6.72 -1.69 -2.13
C GLU A 44 7.73 -1.63 -0.96
N GLU A 45 8.08 -0.42 -0.55
CA GLU A 45 8.94 -0.18 0.59
C GLU A 45 8.13 -0.17 1.90
N MET A 46 8.52 -1.04 2.82
CA MET A 46 7.94 -1.16 4.15
C MET A 46 8.87 -0.55 5.18
N THR A 47 8.30 0.29 6.04
CA THR A 47 8.94 0.78 7.27
C THR A 47 9.02 -0.33 8.32
N ARG A 48 9.89 -0.16 9.31
CA ARG A 48 9.99 -1.04 10.49
C ARG A 48 8.63 -1.46 11.07
N LEU A 49 7.75 -0.49 11.35
CA LEU A 49 6.44 -0.76 11.96
C LEU A 49 5.56 -1.63 11.05
N GLN A 50 5.60 -1.37 9.74
CA GLN A 50 4.88 -2.18 8.76
C GLN A 50 5.44 -3.60 8.70
N VAL A 51 6.76 -3.79 8.75
CA VAL A 51 7.38 -5.12 8.76
C VAL A 51 7.00 -5.92 10.01
N ILE A 52 6.98 -5.29 11.17
CA ILE A 52 6.57 -5.91 12.44
C ILE A 52 5.13 -6.44 12.33
N LYS A 53 4.21 -5.60 11.83
CA LYS A 53 2.82 -5.96 11.61
C LYS A 53 2.68 -7.06 10.55
N TYR A 54 3.38 -6.92 9.42
CA TYR A 54 3.34 -7.85 8.29
C TYR A 54 3.82 -9.25 8.67
N LEU A 55 4.89 -9.34 9.46
CA LEU A 55 5.43 -10.63 9.91
C LEU A 55 4.75 -11.16 11.17
N GLY A 56 3.83 -10.40 11.81
CA GLY A 56 3.21 -10.79 13.07
C GLY A 56 4.22 -11.00 14.21
N ILE A 57 5.27 -10.18 14.28
CA ILE A 57 6.32 -10.28 15.30
C ILE A 57 6.31 -9.07 16.23
N CYS A 58 6.95 -9.18 17.39
CA CYS A 58 7.17 -8.05 18.28
C CYS A 58 8.49 -7.31 17.97
N GLU A 59 8.60 -6.09 18.48
CA GLU A 59 9.75 -5.20 18.27
C GLU A 59 11.09 -5.82 18.69
N ARG A 60 11.12 -6.52 19.83
CA ARG A 60 12.33 -7.24 20.30
C ARG A 60 12.76 -8.32 19.31
N THR A 61 11.80 -9.04 18.71
CA THR A 61 12.09 -10.07 17.72
C THR A 61 12.61 -9.45 16.43
N TYR A 62 12.06 -8.32 16.00
CA TYR A 62 12.58 -7.54 14.88
C TYR A 62 14.05 -7.14 15.13
N ILE A 63 14.37 -6.51 16.26
CA ILE A 63 15.75 -6.09 16.59
C ILE A 63 16.71 -7.28 16.58
N ARG A 64 16.31 -8.42 17.18
CA ARG A 64 17.14 -9.64 17.18
C ARG A 64 17.42 -10.11 15.75
N ARG A 65 16.38 -10.17 14.91
CA ARG A 65 16.49 -10.60 13.50
C ARG A 65 17.29 -9.64 12.62
N VAL A 66 17.31 -8.36 12.96
CA VAL A 66 18.20 -7.40 12.28
C VAL A 66 19.64 -7.62 12.73
N LYS A 67 19.86 -7.87 14.02
CA LYS A 67 21.21 -8.11 14.58
C LYS A 67 21.84 -9.41 14.08
N ASP A 68 21.05 -10.48 13.96
CA ASP A 68 21.50 -11.78 13.44
C ASP A 68 21.57 -11.84 11.90
N GLY A 69 21.11 -10.78 11.21
CA GLY A 69 21.17 -10.67 9.76
C GLY A 69 20.04 -11.38 9.00
N THR A 70 19.07 -11.97 9.70
CA THR A 70 17.87 -12.57 9.09
C THR A 70 17.01 -11.52 8.38
N LEU A 71 16.87 -10.33 8.97
CA LEU A 71 16.24 -9.17 8.37
C LEU A 71 17.31 -8.14 8.01
N LYS A 72 17.35 -7.73 6.74
CA LYS A 72 18.37 -6.80 6.23
C LYS A 72 17.72 -5.46 5.83
N PRO A 73 17.56 -4.52 6.78
CA PRO A 73 17.04 -3.20 6.46
C PRO A 73 18.04 -2.43 5.59
N ARG A 74 17.52 -1.67 4.64
CA ARG A 74 18.28 -0.61 3.97
C ARG A 74 18.31 0.60 4.90
N LYS A 75 19.52 1.03 5.28
CA LYS A 75 19.73 2.21 6.13
C LYS A 75 19.60 3.46 5.27
N LEU A 76 18.45 4.11 5.34
CA LEU A 76 18.15 5.37 4.67
C LEU A 76 18.00 6.48 5.72
N PRO A 77 18.25 7.76 5.36
CA PRO A 77 17.88 8.88 6.23
C PRO A 77 16.37 8.83 6.49
N GLY A 78 15.97 8.78 7.76
CA GLY A 78 14.57 8.58 8.18
C GLY A 78 14.21 7.16 8.62
N GLY A 79 15.18 6.23 8.68
CA GLY A 79 15.03 4.95 9.37
C GLY A 79 15.18 3.71 8.49
N ASP A 80 14.80 2.57 9.05
CA ASP A 80 14.90 1.26 8.39
C ASP A 80 13.80 1.08 7.35
N ARG A 81 14.19 0.73 6.12
CA ARG A 81 13.28 0.33 5.03
C ARG A 81 13.58 -1.06 4.49
N PHE A 82 12.54 -1.74 4.04
CA PHE A 82 12.60 -3.07 3.43
C PHE A 82 11.79 -3.08 2.15
N TYR A 83 12.21 -3.85 1.15
CA TYR A 83 11.26 -4.23 0.09
C TYR A 83 10.47 -5.45 0.54
N LYS A 84 9.18 -5.47 0.19
CA LYS A 84 8.29 -6.61 0.46
C LYS A 84 8.88 -7.93 -0.06
N ARG A 85 9.48 -7.93 -1.25
CA ARG A 85 10.16 -9.11 -1.85
C ARG A 85 11.26 -9.71 -0.97
N ASP A 86 12.00 -8.87 -0.23
CA ASP A 86 13.11 -9.32 0.62
C ASP A 86 12.60 -10.00 1.91
N LEU A 87 11.30 -9.85 2.22
CA LEU A 87 10.65 -10.40 3.40
C LEU A 87 9.98 -11.75 3.14
N ASP A 88 9.88 -12.21 1.89
CA ASP A 88 9.12 -13.42 1.51
C ASP A 88 9.54 -14.66 2.32
N GLY A 89 10.86 -14.89 2.46
CA GLY A 89 11.36 -16.01 3.26
C GLY A 89 10.99 -15.90 4.75
N ALA A 90 11.07 -14.69 5.31
CA ALA A 90 10.70 -14.44 6.70
C ALA A 90 9.18 -14.53 6.93
N TYR A 91 8.39 -14.19 5.92
CA TYR A 91 6.94 -14.26 5.93
C TYR A 91 6.46 -15.72 5.89
N LYS A 92 6.99 -16.53 4.96
CA LYS A 92 6.74 -17.98 4.90
C LYS A 92 7.08 -18.67 6.22
N GLU A 93 8.18 -18.28 6.85
CA GLU A 93 8.58 -18.81 8.16
C GLU A 93 7.68 -18.31 9.31
N SER A 94 7.00 -17.19 9.15
CA SER A 94 5.96 -16.74 10.10
C SER A 94 4.69 -17.55 9.98
N ILE A 95 4.24 -17.83 8.75
CA ILE A 95 3.10 -18.70 8.48
C ILE A 95 3.37 -20.10 9.02
N ARG A 96 4.55 -20.68 8.74
CA ARG A 96 4.93 -22.02 9.23
C ARG A 96 4.89 -22.13 10.75
N ARG A 97 5.14 -21.02 11.46
CA ARG A 97 5.09 -20.94 12.93
C ARG A 97 3.73 -20.46 13.47
N GLY A 98 2.75 -20.18 12.62
CA GLY A 98 1.39 -19.77 13.00
C GLY A 98 1.29 -18.37 13.60
N ARG A 99 2.16 -17.43 13.21
CA ARG A 99 2.11 -16.03 13.69
C ARG A 99 1.23 -15.12 12.86
N VAL A 100 1.14 -15.41 11.57
CA VAL A 100 0.28 -14.79 10.55
C VAL A 100 -0.55 -15.91 9.96
#